data_AF-A0A2N3EBR0-F1
#
_entry.id   AF-A0A2N3EBR0-F1
#
_cell.length_a   1.000
_cell.length_b   1.000
_cell.length_c   1.000
_cell.angle_alpha   90.00
_cell.angle_beta   90.00
_cell.angle_gamma   90.00
#
_symmetry.space_group_name_H-M   'P 1'
#
loop_
_entity.id
_entity.type
_entity.pdbx_description
1 polymer ?
#
loop_
_entity_poly.entity_id
_entity_poly.type
_entity_poly.pdbx_seq_one_letter_code
_entity_poly.pdbx_strand_id
1 'polypeptide(L)'
;MSAALHFSRTYREARDRFLEAARAAGARINHREHPLTGPGGEVLATDVARIGPEDARYILGIGSGTHGVEGYCGSGIQTALLSEGFGRDLPPDTAVIFIHAINPYGFAWNRR
;
A
#
# COMPACT_ATOMS: atom_id res chain seq x y z
N MET A 1 17.64 -7.95 -4.71
CA MET A 1 16.59 -8.78 -5.35
C MET A 1 16.17 -8.13 -6.66
N SER A 2 15.48 -8.85 -7.55
CA SER A 2 14.95 -8.24 -8.78
C SER A 2 13.68 -7.45 -8.47
N ALA A 3 13.66 -6.16 -8.80
CA ALA A 3 12.50 -5.29 -8.60
C ALA A 3 11.22 -5.85 -9.25
N ALA A 4 11.36 -6.59 -10.36
CA ALA A 4 10.24 -7.19 -11.09
C ALA A 4 9.36 -8.12 -10.22
N LEU A 5 9.91 -8.71 -9.14
CA LEU A 5 9.17 -9.62 -8.26
C LEU A 5 8.07 -8.93 -7.44
N HIS A 6 8.12 -7.61 -7.30
CA HIS A 6 7.16 -6.86 -6.48
C HIS A 6 5.97 -6.29 -7.28
N PHE A 7 6.04 -6.30 -8.62
CA PHE A 7 4.98 -5.75 -9.47
C PHE A 7 3.89 -6.78 -9.78
N SER A 8 2.66 -6.30 -9.85
CA SER A 8 1.46 -7.12 -10.01
C SER A 8 0.73 -6.77 -11.30
N ARG A 9 -0.08 -7.70 -11.80
CA ARG A 9 -0.86 -7.52 -13.04
C ARG A 9 -2.31 -7.16 -12.80
N THR A 10 -2.80 -7.34 -11.57
CA THR A 10 -4.17 -7.00 -11.19
C THR A 10 -4.20 -6.22 -9.89
N TYR A 11 -5.25 -5.42 -9.68
CA TYR A 11 -5.47 -4.72 -8.40
C TYR A 11 -5.51 -5.68 -7.22
N ARG A 12 -6.22 -6.81 -7.37
CA ARG A 12 -6.32 -7.84 -6.33
C ARG A 12 -4.95 -8.36 -5.91
N GLU A 13 -4.14 -8.78 -6.87
CA GLU A 13 -2.77 -9.26 -6.62
C GLU A 13 -1.90 -8.16 -5.96
N ALA A 14 -2.02 -6.92 -6.45
CA ALA A 14 -1.28 -5.79 -5.91
C ALA A 14 -1.65 -5.49 -4.44
N ARG A 15 -2.95 -5.53 -4.14
CA ARG A 15 -3.50 -5.34 -2.79
C ARG A 15 -3.05 -6.45 -1.85
N ASP A 16 -3.22 -7.70 -2.26
CA ASP A 16 -2.86 -8.87 -1.45
C ASP A 16 -1.38 -8.84 -1.08
N ARG A 17 -0.50 -8.57 -2.05
CA ARG A 17 0.95 -8.46 -1.82
C ARG A 17 1.33 -7.29 -0.92
N PHE A 18 0.71 -6.13 -1.08
CA PHE A 18 0.95 -4.99 -0.19
C PHE A 18 0.55 -5.33 1.25
N LEU A 19 -0.63 -5.94 1.44
CA LEU A 19 -1.13 -6.31 2.76
C LEU A 19 -0.27 -7.39 3.42
N GLU A 20 0.17 -8.39 2.65
CA GLU A 20 1.10 -9.42 3.13
C GLU A 20 2.42 -8.79 3.60
N ALA A 21 3.03 -7.95 2.78
CA ALA A 21 4.28 -7.26 3.13
C ALA A 21 4.11 -6.32 4.33
N ALA A 22 2.99 -5.60 4.42
CA ALA A 22 2.69 -4.72 5.56
C ALA A 22 2.52 -5.52 6.86
N ARG A 23 1.81 -6.65 6.83
CA ARG A 23 1.67 -7.55 8.00
C ARG A 23 3.03 -8.12 8.42
N ALA A 24 3.84 -8.58 7.45
CA ALA A 24 5.18 -9.09 7.71
C ALA A 24 6.11 -8.03 8.33
N ALA A 25 5.92 -6.76 7.96
CA ALA A 25 6.63 -5.62 8.55
C ALA A 25 6.09 -5.20 9.94
N GLY A 26 5.07 -5.88 10.48
CA GLY A 26 4.45 -5.54 11.76
C GLY A 26 3.62 -4.25 11.75
N ALA A 27 3.16 -3.81 10.57
CA ALA A 27 2.41 -2.58 10.45
C ALA A 27 1.00 -2.71 11.05
N ARG A 28 0.51 -1.62 11.66
CA ARG A 28 -0.92 -1.47 11.99
C ARG A 28 -1.67 -1.07 10.72
N ILE A 29 -2.63 -1.88 10.29
CA ILE A 29 -3.34 -1.71 9.02
C ILE A 29 -4.78 -1.27 9.26
N ASN A 30 -5.23 -0.27 8.51
CA ASN A 30 -6.62 0.15 8.44
C ASN A 30 -7.09 0.16 6.98
N HIS A 31 -8.36 -0.20 6.78
CA HIS A 31 -8.97 -0.29 5.45
C HIS A 31 -10.05 0.79 5.31
N ARG A 32 -10.04 1.51 4.20
CA ARG A 32 -11.13 2.41 3.79
C ARG A 32 -11.76 1.81 2.54
N GLU A 33 -12.79 0.99 2.77
CA GLU A 33 -13.52 0.34 1.67
C GLU A 33 -14.21 1.38 0.80
N HIS A 34 -14.11 1.16 -0.50
CA HIS A 34 -14.79 1.93 -1.52
C HIS A 34 -16.18 1.33 -1.75
N PRO A 35 -17.23 2.14 -1.96
CA PRO A 35 -18.61 1.64 -2.07
C PRO A 35 -18.87 0.80 -3.33
N LEU A 36 -18.02 0.93 -4.36
CA LEU A 36 -18.09 0.15 -5.60
C LEU A 36 -17.12 -1.03 -5.59
N THR A 37 -17.48 -2.07 -6.35
CA THR A 37 -16.65 -3.26 -6.55
C THR A 37 -15.69 -3.15 -7.73
N GLY A 38 -14.66 -3.99 -7.73
CA GLY A 38 -13.76 -4.16 -8.87
C GLY A 38 -14.38 -4.94 -10.03
N PRO A 39 -13.66 -5.07 -11.16
CA PRO A 39 -14.14 -5.80 -12.35
C PRO A 39 -14.54 -7.26 -12.08
N GLY A 40 -13.93 -7.91 -11.09
CA GLY A 40 -14.27 -9.27 -10.66
C GLY A 40 -15.21 -9.34 -9.45
N GLY A 41 -15.85 -8.23 -9.09
CA GLY A 41 -16.71 -8.14 -7.90
C GLY A 41 -15.95 -8.03 -6.57
N GLU A 42 -14.62 -7.90 -6.57
CA GLU A 42 -13.86 -7.68 -5.33
C GLU A 42 -14.20 -6.39 -4.61
N VAL A 43 -14.03 -6.43 -3.29
CA VAL A 43 -13.93 -5.23 -2.46
C VAL A 43 -12.71 -4.43 -2.88
N LEU A 44 -12.97 -3.15 -3.17
CA LEU A 44 -11.95 -2.14 -3.39
C LEU A 44 -11.74 -1.36 -2.10
N ALA A 45 -10.51 -1.01 -1.79
CA ALA A 45 -10.19 -0.19 -0.64
C ALA A 45 -8.89 0.60 -0.85
N THR A 46 -8.82 1.74 -0.16
CA THR A 46 -7.54 2.35 0.20
C THR A 46 -7.07 1.71 1.49
N ASP A 47 -5.87 1.14 1.47
CA ASP A 47 -5.28 0.47 2.63
C ASP A 47 -4.18 1.35 3.23
N VAL A 48 -4.22 1.58 4.54
CA VAL A 48 -3.27 2.43 5.27
C VAL A 48 -2.48 1.56 6.23
N ALA A 49 -1.17 1.48 6.06
CA ALA A 49 -0.27 0.72 6.92
C ALA A 49 0.69 1.67 7.66
N ARG A 50 0.67 1.64 9.00
CA ARG A 50 1.58 2.42 9.85
C ARG A 50 2.64 1.53 10.48
N ILE A 51 3.90 1.96 10.39
CA ILE A 51 5.03 1.45 11.16
C ILE A 51 5.50 2.55 12.12
N GLY A 52 5.68 2.22 13.40
CA GLY A 52 6.07 3.16 14.46
C GLY A 52 4.95 3.53 15.46
N PRO A 53 5.25 4.42 16.43
CA PRO A 53 4.32 4.83 17.48
C PRO A 53 3.06 5.53 16.93
N GLU A 54 1.97 5.53 17.69
CA GLU A 54 0.73 6.24 17.30
C GLU A 54 0.86 7.76 17.48
N ASP A 55 1.57 8.15 18.52
CA ASP A 55 1.87 9.51 18.99
C ASP A 55 3.19 10.07 18.46
N ALA A 56 3.79 9.44 17.44
CA ALA A 56 5.04 9.88 16.84
C ALA A 56 4.95 11.35 16.35
N ARG A 57 5.94 12.16 16.75
CA ARG A 57 6.05 13.57 16.37
C ARG A 57 6.36 13.75 14.88
N TYR A 58 7.15 12.86 14.30
CA TYR A 58 7.56 12.93 12.91
C TYR A 58 6.90 11.83 12.09
N ILE A 59 6.28 12.21 10.97
CA ILE A 59 5.57 11.26 10.11
C ILE A 59 6.04 11.42 8.67
N LEU A 60 6.49 10.32 8.07
CA LEU A 60 6.71 10.21 6.63
C LEU A 60 5.50 9.51 5.99
N GLY A 61 4.80 10.21 5.09
CA GLY A 61 3.72 9.64 4.30
C GLY A 61 4.19 9.19 2.92
N ILE A 62 3.87 7.95 2.53
CA ILE A 62 4.17 7.39 1.20
C ILE A 62 2.86 6.92 0.55
N GLY A 63 2.36 7.68 -0.41
CA GLY A 63 1.10 7.39 -1.12
C GLY A 63 1.31 6.79 -2.51
N SER A 64 0.35 5.99 -2.97
CA SER A 64 0.31 5.45 -4.34
C SER A 64 -1.09 5.44 -4.93
N GLY A 65 -1.17 5.38 -6.27
CA GLY A 65 -2.42 5.13 -6.98
C GLY A 65 -3.41 6.29 -7.00
N THR A 66 -2.95 7.54 -6.90
CA THR A 66 -3.82 8.73 -7.04
C THR A 66 -4.49 8.76 -8.42
N HIS A 67 -3.74 8.51 -9.49
CA HIS A 67 -4.26 8.41 -10.86
C HIS A 67 -4.64 6.97 -11.24
N GLY A 68 -5.18 6.21 -10.28
CA GLY A 68 -5.71 4.87 -10.51
C GLY A 68 -4.68 3.89 -11.10
N VAL A 69 -4.61 3.76 -12.43
CA VAL A 69 -3.73 2.84 -13.17
C VAL A 69 -2.25 2.92 -12.79
N GLU A 70 -1.76 4.08 -12.35
CA GLU A 70 -0.38 4.22 -11.83
C GLU A 70 -0.16 3.47 -10.51
N GLY A 71 -1.23 2.96 -9.91
CA GLY A 71 -1.24 2.10 -8.74
C GLY A 71 -0.42 0.83 -8.92
N TYR A 72 -0.31 0.25 -10.12
CA TYR A 72 0.52 -0.95 -10.32
C TYR A 72 1.98 -0.67 -10.00
N CYS A 73 2.48 0.48 -10.47
CA CYS A 73 3.86 0.91 -10.24
C CYS A 73 4.07 1.26 -8.76
N GLY A 74 3.23 2.15 -8.22
CA GLY A 74 3.36 2.60 -6.85
C GLY A 74 3.15 1.49 -5.82
N SER A 75 2.20 0.58 -6.05
CA SER A 75 2.00 -0.60 -5.21
C SER A 75 3.23 -1.50 -5.22
N GLY A 76 3.85 -1.74 -6.39
CA GLY A 76 5.05 -2.57 -6.46
C GLY A 76 6.21 -1.97 -5.67
N ILE A 77 6.41 -0.66 -5.74
CA ILE A 77 7.42 0.06 -4.96
C ILE A 77 7.14 -0.03 -3.46
N GLN A 78 5.89 0.21 -3.03
CA GLN A 78 5.52 0.12 -1.61
C GLN A 78 5.71 -1.30 -1.06
N THR A 79 5.31 -2.32 -1.82
CA THR A 79 5.56 -3.72 -1.46
C THR A 79 7.05 -4.01 -1.34
N ALA A 80 7.88 -3.54 -2.28
CA ALA A 80 9.32 -3.72 -2.22
C ALA A 80 9.93 -3.07 -0.97
N LEU A 81 9.58 -1.81 -0.68
CA LEU A 81 10.04 -1.11 0.53
C LEU A 81 9.71 -1.90 1.79
N LEU A 82 8.45 -2.34 1.94
CA LEU A 82 8.01 -3.13 3.10
C LEU A 82 8.76 -4.46 3.21
N SER A 83 8.85 -5.22 2.10
CA SER A 83 9.52 -6.52 2.07
C SER A 83 11.03 -6.43 2.33
N GLU A 84 11.66 -5.32 1.94
CA GLU A 84 13.10 -5.08 2.15
C GLU A 84 13.40 -4.42 3.51
N GLY A 85 12.39 -4.27 4.38
CA GLY A 85 12.57 -3.84 5.76
C GLY A 85 12.60 -2.32 5.95
N PHE A 86 12.12 -1.54 4.98
CA PHE A 86 11.93 -0.11 5.16
C PHE A 86 11.00 0.16 6.35
N GLY A 87 11.49 0.94 7.32
CA GLY A 87 10.77 1.21 8.56
C GLY A 87 11.13 0.30 9.74
N ARG A 88 12.05 -0.66 9.59
CA ARG A 88 12.51 -1.52 10.70
C ARG A 88 13.25 -0.73 11.79
N ASP A 89 14.13 0.18 11.38
CA ASP A 89 15.03 0.92 12.28
C ASP A 89 14.67 2.41 12.34
N LEU A 90 13.39 2.71 12.57
CA LEU A 90 12.93 4.09 12.73
C LEU A 90 13.42 4.69 14.06
N PRO A 91 13.74 6.00 14.09
CA PRO A 91 13.94 6.71 15.35
C PRO A 91 12.71 6.55 16.27
N PRO A 92 12.88 6.57 17.61
CA PRO A 92 11.79 6.28 18.55
C PRO A 92 10.55 7.17 18.45
N ASP A 93 10.67 8.38 17.89
CA ASP A 93 9.60 9.38 17.77
C ASP A 93 9.16 9.61 16.30
N THR A 94 9.33 8.58 15.47
CA THR A 94 9.06 8.63 14.03
C THR A 94 8.15 7.50 13.59
N ALA A 95 7.18 7.81 12.73
CA ALA A 95 6.34 6.84 12.06
C ALA A 95 6.44 6.98 10.53
N VAL A 96 6.26 5.85 9.84
CA VAL A 96 6.02 5.82 8.39
C VAL A 96 4.59 5.36 8.16
N ILE A 97 3.87 6.06 7.29
CA ILE A 97 2.52 5.72 6.88
C ILE A 97 2.51 5.46 5.37
N PHE A 98 2.23 4.22 5.00
CA PHE A 98 1.95 3.84 3.62
C PHE A 98 0.45 4.00 3.35
N ILE A 99 0.10 4.67 2.27
CA ILE A 99 -1.26 4.80 1.75
C ILE A 99 -1.28 4.10 0.39
N HIS A 100 -1.84 2.90 0.37
CA HIS A 100 -1.95 2.07 -0.82
C HIS A 100 -3.29 2.30 -1.50
N ALA A 101 -3.24 2.56 -2.81
CA ALA A 101 -4.41 2.76 -3.66
C ALA A 101 -5.34 3.90 -3.21
N ILE A 102 -4.89 5.16 -3.33
CA ILE A 102 -5.71 6.36 -3.06
C ILE A 102 -6.97 6.38 -3.93
N ASN A 103 -6.87 6.00 -5.21
CA ASN A 103 -8.00 5.78 -6.11
C ASN A 103 -8.08 4.28 -6.46
N PRO A 104 -8.67 3.42 -5.59
CA PRO A 104 -8.68 1.98 -5.81
C PRO A 104 -9.63 1.60 -6.96
N TYR A 105 -10.64 2.41 -7.25
CA TYR A 105 -11.51 2.23 -8.41
C TYR A 105 -10.76 2.42 -9.72
N GLY A 106 -10.08 3.57 -9.89
CA GLY A 106 -9.27 3.81 -11.09
C GLY A 106 -8.18 2.76 -11.27
N PHE A 107 -7.59 2.29 -10.16
CA PHE A 107 -6.58 1.24 -10.17
C PHE A 107 -7.15 -0.09 -10.70
N ALA A 108 -8.26 -0.57 -10.14
CA ALA A 108 -8.88 -1.82 -10.56
C ALA A 108 -9.44 -1.78 -11.98
N TRP A 109 -9.98 -0.63 -12.41
CA TRP A 109 -10.60 -0.46 -13.73
C TRP A 109 -9.65 0.06 -14.81
N ASN A 110 -8.35 0.17 -14.52
CA ASN A 110 -7.31 0.70 -15.42
C ASN A 110 -7.67 2.11 -15.96
N ARG A 111 -8.13 2.99 -15.08
CA ARG A 111 -8.49 4.39 -15.36
C ARG A 111 -7.62 5.35 -14.55
N ARG A 112 -7.58 6.61 -14.98
CA ARG A 112 -6.99 7.72 -14.21
C ARG A 112 -8.09 8.48 -13.48
#